data_AF-A0AAV0MM37-F1
#
_entry.id   AF-A0AAV0MM37-F1
#
_cell.length_a   1.000
_cell.length_b   1.000
_cell.length_c   1.000
_cell.angle_alpha   90.00
_cell.angle_beta   90.00
_cell.angle_gamma   90.00
#
_symmetry.space_group_name_H-M   'P 1'
#
loop_
_entity.id
_entity.type
_entity.pdbx_description
1 polymer ?
#
loop_
_entity_poly.entity_id
_entity_poly.type
_entity_poly.pdbx_seq_one_letter_code
_entity_poly.pdbx_strand_id
1 'polypeptide(L)'
;MPLYRKPFLKGKLYIHFTVDFPDSLTPDQVKSLETVLPAKQPSGLTEMELDECEETTLHDVNIEEEMRRKQQQAQREAYDEDDDEMPGGAQRVQCAQQ
;
A
#
# COMPACT_ATOMS: atom_id res chain seq x y z
N MET A 1 29.45 19.34 -8.88
CA MET A 1 30.29 18.93 -10.03
C MET A 1 30.06 19.88 -11.21
N PRO A 2 31.09 20.23 -12.00
CA PRO A 2 30.92 21.06 -13.19
C PRO A 2 30.05 20.36 -14.25
N LEU A 3 29.25 21.12 -14.97
CA LEU A 3 28.57 20.58 -16.14
C LEU A 3 29.59 20.40 -17.28
N TYR A 4 29.50 19.27 -17.98
CA TYR A 4 30.37 18.99 -19.14
C TYR A 4 30.31 20.14 -20.16
N ARG A 5 31.48 20.61 -20.60
CA ARG A 5 31.67 21.79 -21.49
C ARG A 5 31.22 23.15 -20.93
N LYS A 6 30.86 23.24 -19.65
CA LYS A 6 30.50 24.50 -18.98
C LYS A 6 31.18 24.58 -17.60
N PRO A 7 32.50 24.87 -17.54
CA PRO A 7 33.30 24.75 -16.32
C PRO A 7 32.84 25.65 -15.17
N PHE A 8 32.16 26.76 -15.48
CA PHE A 8 31.62 27.70 -14.48
C PHE A 8 30.20 27.34 -14.00
N LEU A 9 29.48 26.43 -14.68
CA LEU A 9 28.17 25.96 -14.23
C LEU A 9 28.33 24.74 -13.33
N LYS A 10 27.79 24.82 -12.12
CA LYS A 10 27.76 23.73 -11.15
C LYS A 10 26.39 23.04 -11.17
N GLY A 11 26.40 21.71 -11.05
CA GLY A 11 25.18 20.92 -10.86
C GLY A 11 24.55 21.13 -9.49
N LYS A 12 23.38 20.53 -9.29
CA LYS A 12 22.65 20.56 -8.02
C LYS A 12 23.09 19.37 -7.15
N LEU A 13 23.17 19.61 -5.84
CA LEU A 13 23.29 18.56 -4.84
C LEU A 13 21.89 18.26 -4.31
N TYR A 14 21.50 16.99 -4.31
CA TYR A 14 20.26 16.53 -3.71
C TYR A 14 20.61 15.78 -2.43
N ILE A 15 19.99 16.17 -1.32
CA ILE A 15 20.14 15.49 -0.04
C ILE A 15 18.85 14.75 0.21
N HIS A 16 18.93 13.43 0.29
CA HIS A 16 17.82 12.59 0.69
C HIS A 16 17.92 12.33 2.18
N PHE A 17 16.95 12.79 2.95
CA PHE A 17 16.87 12.51 4.38
C PHE A 17 16.07 11.25 4.61
N THR A 18 16.65 10.33 5.36
CA THR A 18 15.93 9.22 5.99
C THR A 18 15.71 9.61 7.44
N VAL A 19 14.46 9.54 7.90
CA VAL A 19 14.09 9.89 9.27
C VAL A 19 13.84 8.61 10.05
N ASP A 20 14.64 8.40 11.08
CA ASP A 20 14.46 7.28 12.00
C ASP A 20 13.50 7.73 13.11
N PHE A 21 12.35 7.06 13.19
CA PHE A 21 11.37 7.28 14.25
C PHE A 21 11.71 6.45 15.49
N PRO A 22 11.29 6.90 16.68
CA PRO A 22 11.38 6.05 17.87
C PRO A 22 10.41 4.86 17.77
N ASP A 23 10.78 3.72 18.35
CA ASP A 23 9.95 2.50 18.34
C ASP A 23 8.65 2.66 19.13
N SER A 24 8.65 3.50 20.17
CA SER A 24 7.47 3.77 21.00
C SER A 24 7.52 5.15 21.64
N LEU A 25 6.35 5.62 22.07
CA LEU A 25 6.17 6.89 22.77
C LEU A 25 5.38 6.66 24.05
N THR A 26 5.71 7.40 25.11
CA THR A 26 4.92 7.37 26.35
C THR A 26 3.64 8.21 26.20
N PRO A 27 2.59 7.93 26.99
CA PRO A 27 1.34 8.71 26.92
C PRO A 27 1.54 10.22 27.12
N ASP A 28 2.50 10.62 27.97
CA ASP A 28 2.80 12.03 28.23
C ASP A 28 3.52 12.70 27.06
N GLN A 29 4.39 11.95 26.36
CA GLN A 29 5.02 12.42 25.12
C GLN A 29 3.98 12.60 24.01
N VAL A 30 3.03 11.67 23.88
CA VAL A 30 1.94 11.77 22.90
C VAL A 30 1.09 13.01 23.15
N LYS A 31 0.66 13.25 24.38
CA LYS A 31 -0.09 14.47 24.75
C LYS A 31 0.69 15.74 24.44
N SER A 32 2.00 15.73 24.68
CA SER A 32 2.86 16.87 24.36
C SER A 32 2.92 17.11 22.84
N LEU A 33 3.02 16.05 22.05
CA LEU A 33 3.04 16.12 20.58
C LEU A 33 1.73 16.70 20.00
N GLU A 34 0.58 16.35 20.56
CA GLU A 34 -0.72 16.91 20.15
C GLU A 34 -0.78 18.45 20.27
N THR A 35 -0.02 19.04 21.19
CA THR A 35 0.01 20.51 21.37
C THR A 35 0.90 21.24 20.37
N VAL A 36 1.90 20.55 19.79
CA VAL A 36 2.90 21.15 18.90
C VAL A 36 2.71 20.78 17.44
N LEU A 37 2.05 19.64 17.16
CA LEU A 37 1.72 19.21 15.81
C LEU A 37 0.45 19.92 15.32
N PRO A 38 0.27 20.07 13.99
CA PRO A 38 -0.98 20.57 13.43
C PRO A 38 -2.18 19.75 13.91
N ALA A 39 -3.34 20.40 14.03
CA ALA A 39 -4.57 19.76 14.47
C ALA A 39 -4.89 18.51 13.64
N LYS A 40 -5.32 17.45 14.32
CA LYS A 40 -5.74 16.20 13.69
C LYS A 40 -6.83 16.51 12.66
N GLN A 41 -6.59 16.11 11.41
CA GLN A 41 -7.61 16.22 10.38
C GLN A 41 -8.82 15.35 10.78
N PRO A 42 -10.06 15.85 10.65
CA PRO A 42 -11.22 15.02 10.91
C PRO A 42 -11.18 13.82 9.95
N SER A 43 -11.59 12.64 10.45
CA SER A 43 -11.87 11.51 9.57
C SER A 43 -12.96 11.96 8.61
N GLY A 44 -12.67 12.00 7.32
CA GLY A 44 -13.65 12.38 6.29
C GLY A 44 -14.78 11.35 6.10
N LEU A 45 -14.95 10.44 7.06
CA LEU A 45 -15.95 9.38 7.05
C LEU A 45 -17.25 9.90 7.65
N THR A 46 -18.35 9.58 6.99
CA THR A 46 -19.71 9.80 7.48
C THR A 46 -20.07 8.78 8.56
N GLU A 47 -21.10 9.09 9.35
CA GLU A 47 -21.59 8.19 10.41
C GLU A 47 -22.04 6.82 9.86
N MET A 48 -22.70 6.79 8.69
CA MET A 48 -23.08 5.54 8.03
C MET A 48 -21.85 4.70 7.62
N GLU A 49 -20.79 5.35 7.11
CA GLU A 49 -19.56 4.64 6.73
C GLU A 49 -18.81 4.11 7.95
N LEU A 50 -18.92 4.77 9.10
CA LEU A 50 -18.34 4.32 10.36
C LEU A 50 -19.07 3.08 10.92
N ASP A 51 -20.39 3.02 10.79
CA ASP A 51 -21.19 1.86 11.22
C ASP A 51 -20.88 0.60 10.40
N GLU A 52 -20.46 0.76 9.16
CA GLU A 52 -20.02 -0.33 8.27
C GLU A 52 -18.54 -0.72 8.46
N CYS A 53 -17.76 0.02 9.26
CA CYS A 53 -16.35 -0.29 9.50
C CYS A 53 -16.18 -1.48 10.47
N GLU A 54 -15.31 -2.41 10.12
CA GLU A 54 -14.89 -3.50 11.01
C GLU A 54 -13.75 -3.04 11.93
N GLU A 55 -13.77 -3.47 13.20
CA GLU A 55 -12.65 -3.27 14.12
C GLU A 55 -11.49 -4.19 13.75
N THR A 56 -10.31 -3.60 13.49
CA THR A 56 -9.11 -4.35 13.08
C THR A 56 -7.93 -4.03 13.97
N THR A 57 -7.05 -5.01 14.17
CA THR A 57 -5.78 -4.84 14.88
C THR A 57 -4.61 -4.70 13.92
N LEU A 58 -3.67 -3.82 14.25
CA LEU A 58 -2.42 -3.70 13.50
C LEU A 58 -1.45 -4.81 13.91
N HIS A 59 -0.73 -5.35 12.94
CA HIS A 59 0.32 -6.34 13.13
C HIS A 59 1.59 -5.88 12.43
N ASP A 60 2.74 -6.29 12.98
CA ASP A 60 4.03 -6.01 12.36
C ASP A 60 4.16 -6.75 11.04
N VAL A 61 4.64 -6.05 10.01
CA VAL A 61 4.78 -6.59 8.66
C VAL A 61 6.23 -6.50 8.22
N ASN A 62 6.77 -7.62 7.72
CA ASN A 62 8.04 -7.60 7.01
C ASN A 62 7.82 -7.16 5.55
N ILE A 63 8.12 -5.90 5.28
CA ILE A 63 7.89 -5.27 3.98
C ILE A 63 8.68 -5.98 2.86
N GLU A 64 9.91 -6.43 3.11
CA GLU A 64 10.72 -7.12 2.10
C GLU A 64 10.09 -8.46 1.69
N GLU A 65 9.61 -9.21 2.67
CA GLU A 65 8.96 -10.50 2.44
C GLU A 65 7.61 -10.33 1.73
N GLU A 66 6.81 -9.34 2.15
CA GLU A 66 5.55 -8.99 1.50
C GLU A 66 5.75 -8.59 0.03
N MET A 67 6.75 -7.74 -0.25
CA MET A 67 7.06 -7.32 -1.63
C MET A 67 7.50 -8.49 -2.49
N ARG A 68 8.30 -9.42 -1.95
CA ARG A 68 8.71 -10.64 -2.65
C ARG A 68 7.50 -11.55 -2.94
N ARG A 69 6.61 -11.75 -1.96
CA ARG A 69 5.40 -12.55 -2.14
C ARG A 69 4.51 -11.96 -3.22
N LYS A 70 4.29 -10.65 -3.20
CA LYS A 70 3.48 -9.93 -4.20
C LYS A 70 4.06 -10.08 -5.62
N GLN A 71 5.38 -10.01 -5.77
CA GLN A 71 6.02 -10.19 -7.08
C GLN A 71 5.88 -11.63 -7.61
N GLN A 72 5.96 -12.64 -6.74
CA GLN A 72 5.73 -14.04 -7.12
C GLN A 72 4.27 -14.28 -7.53
N GLN A 73 3.31 -13.67 -6.83
CA GLN A 73 1.89 -13.79 -7.16
C GLN A 73 1.56 -13.14 -8.51
N ALA A 74 2.10 -11.93 -8.77
CA ALA A 74 1.94 -11.27 -10.07
C ALA A 74 2.57 -12.05 -11.23
N GLN A 75 3.61 -12.86 -10.97
CA GLN A 75 4.17 -13.76 -11.99
C GLN A 75 3.29 -15.01 -12.19
N ARG A 76 2.66 -15.54 -11.14
CA ARG A 76 1.77 -16.71 -11.25
C ARG A 76 0.47 -16.41 -11.99
N GLU A 77 -0.09 -15.21 -11.82
CA GLU A 77 -1.29 -14.77 -12.55
C GLU A 77 -1.10 -14.73 -14.07
N ALA A 78 0.14 -14.67 -14.57
CA ALA A 78 0.44 -14.73 -16.01
C ALA A 78 0.55 -16.16 -16.59
N TYR A 79 0.55 -17.20 -15.74
CA TYR A 79 0.74 -18.60 -16.14
C TYR A 79 -0.44 -19.51 -15.75
N ASP A 80 -1.45 -19.02 -15.03
CA ASP A 80 -2.67 -19.77 -14.67
C ASP A 80 -3.81 -19.65 -15.71
N GLU A 81 -3.59 -18.96 -16.85
CA GLU A 81 -4.59 -18.90 -17.94
C GLU A 81 -4.47 -20.05 -18.98
N ASP A 82 -3.48 -20.95 -18.88
CA ASP A 82 -3.15 -21.89 -19.97
C ASP A 82 -3.29 -23.38 -19.61
N ASP A 83 -4.00 -23.74 -18.53
CA ASP A 83 -4.16 -25.15 -18.10
C ASP A 83 -5.60 -25.59 -17.79
N ASP A 84 -6.61 -25.00 -18.46
CA ASP A 84 -8.01 -25.45 -18.41
C ASP A 84 -8.72 -25.47 -19.78
N GLU A 85 -8.00 -25.80 -20.86
CA GLU A 85 -8.61 -26.16 -22.15
C GLU A 85 -8.64 -27.69 -22.35
N MET A 86 -9.60 -28.35 -21.71
CA MET A 86 -10.08 -29.68 -22.13
C MET A 86 -11.58 -29.63 -22.47
N PRO A 87 -11.95 -29.80 -23.76
CA PRO A 87 -13.31 -29.65 -24.26
C PRO A 87 -14.13 -30.92 -24.02
N GLY A 88 -15.13 -30.88 -23.15
CA GLY A 88 -15.92 -32.07 -22.86
C GLY A 88 -17.19 -31.86 -22.04
N GLY A 89 -18.24 -31.32 -22.68
CA GLY A 89 -19.63 -31.67 -22.36
C GLY A 89 -20.19 -31.22 -21.01
N ALA A 90 -20.54 -29.94 -20.88
CA ALA A 90 -21.51 -29.49 -19.89
C ALA A 90 -22.84 -29.14 -20.59
N GLN A 91 -23.83 -29.99 -20.34
CA GLN A 91 -25.20 -29.96 -20.84
C GLN A 91 -25.86 -28.57 -20.63
N ARG A 92 -26.33 -27.96 -21.73
CA ARG A 92 -27.08 -26.71 -21.70
C ARG A 92 -28.45 -26.94 -21.06
N VAL A 93 -28.65 -26.46 -19.85
CA VAL A 93 -29.97 -26.44 -19.19
C VAL A 93 -30.76 -25.27 -19.76
N GLN A 94 -31.78 -25.54 -20.58
CA GLN A 94 -32.75 -24.52 -21.01
C GLN A 94 -33.95 -24.54 -20.06
N CYS A 95 -34.12 -23.48 -19.28
CA CYS A 95 -35.37 -23.23 -18.58
C CYS A 95 -36.43 -22.74 -19.58
N ALA A 96 -37.51 -23.50 -19.70
CA ALA A 96 -38.71 -23.09 -20.42
C ALA A 96 -39.45 -22.01 -19.61
N GLN A 97 -39.74 -20.87 -20.23
CA GLN A 97 -40.78 -19.95 -19.78
C GLN A 97 -41.93 -19.96 -20.79
N GLN A 98 -43.10 -20.33 -20.26
CA GLN A 98 -44.50 -20.14 -20.70
C GLN A 98 -44.86 -20.28 -22.17
#